data_AF-G0QX96-F1
#
_entry.id   AF-G0QX96-F1
#
_cell.length_a   1.000
_cell.length_b   1.000
_cell.length_c   1.000
_cell.angle_alpha   90.00
_cell.angle_beta   90.00
_cell.angle_gamma   90.00
#
_symmetry.space_group_name_H-M   'P 1'
#
loop_
_entity.id
_entity.type
_entity.pdbx_description
1 polymer ?
#
loop_
_entity_poly.entity_id
_entity_poly.type
_entity_poly.pdbx_seq_one_letter_code
_entity_poly.pdbx_strand_id
1 'polypeptide(L)'
;MYQKLILINFFIFSILSNFLKTQYGCSQGCMQCNQSGECLQCQDGYYQDQESQQCLEIATRVLYNVKSCSEDEGCAQCSEDGLCQECKDGYYDTEIYKNDPNPKKECNSCQYGYNDCIQCNSRKCVQCIENYEYIGYKQQCMQTNIDPSQYKCDEGCEKCNFAGMCSECSDGYHKEDVVNTYCDYTYTRCNKTCTTLKNCLECDGYTQICAKCKDQYNYDKKLKLCV
;
A
#
# COMPACT_ATOMS: atom_id res chain seq x y z
N MET A 1 -51.93 -18.29 75.26
CA MET A 1 -51.52 -18.93 73.99
C MET A 1 -51.05 -17.90 72.93
N TYR A 2 -50.39 -16.79 73.31
CA TYR A 2 -49.97 -15.73 72.37
C TYR A 2 -48.47 -15.39 72.39
N GLN A 3 -47.69 -15.95 73.32
CA GLN A 3 -46.25 -15.66 73.42
C GLN A 3 -45.37 -16.40 72.39
N LYS A 4 -45.85 -17.53 71.82
CA LYS A 4 -45.07 -18.30 70.83
C LYS A 4 -45.19 -17.75 69.40
N LEU A 5 -46.24 -17.01 69.05
CA LEU A 5 -46.39 -16.44 67.70
C LEU A 5 -45.56 -15.16 67.47
N ILE A 6 -45.26 -14.40 68.54
CA ILE A 6 -44.49 -13.15 68.41
C ILE A 6 -43.00 -13.43 68.19
N LEU A 7 -42.46 -14.50 68.80
CA LEU A 7 -41.06 -14.90 68.64
C LEU A 7 -40.75 -15.46 67.24
N ILE A 8 -41.70 -16.14 66.60
CA ILE A 8 -41.51 -16.67 65.24
C ILE A 8 -41.53 -15.53 64.20
N ASN A 9 -42.40 -14.52 64.37
CA ASN A 9 -42.42 -13.36 63.48
C ASN A 9 -41.16 -12.47 63.60
N PHE A 10 -40.60 -12.31 64.81
CA PHE A 10 -39.35 -11.58 65.00
C PHE A 10 -38.14 -12.31 64.42
N PHE A 11 -38.07 -13.64 64.54
CA PHE A 11 -36.99 -14.42 63.92
C PHE A 11 -37.05 -14.39 62.39
N ILE A 12 -38.24 -14.45 61.79
CA ILE A 12 -38.41 -14.35 60.34
C ILE A 12 -38.01 -12.95 59.84
N PHE A 13 -38.38 -11.88 60.57
CA PHE A 13 -37.94 -10.52 60.22
C PHE A 13 -36.43 -10.33 60.38
N SER A 14 -35.79 -10.86 61.42
CA SER A 14 -34.32 -10.77 61.59
C SER A 14 -33.54 -11.61 60.58
N ILE A 15 -34.09 -12.74 60.11
CA ILE A 15 -33.47 -13.54 59.05
C ILE A 15 -33.64 -12.86 57.69
N LEU A 16 -34.82 -12.30 57.37
CA LEU A 16 -35.05 -11.52 56.14
C LEU A 16 -34.23 -10.21 56.11
N SER A 17 -34.04 -9.56 57.26
CA SER A 17 -33.20 -8.35 57.39
C SER A 17 -31.72 -8.63 57.16
N ASN A 18 -31.26 -9.84 57.49
CA ASN A 18 -29.89 -10.29 57.23
C ASN A 18 -29.71 -10.88 55.82
N PHE A 19 -30.76 -11.48 55.24
CA PHE A 19 -30.72 -11.98 53.85
C PHE A 19 -30.72 -10.86 52.80
N LEU A 20 -31.25 -9.68 53.13
CA LEU A 20 -31.16 -8.49 52.27
C LEU A 20 -29.80 -7.77 52.33
N LYS A 21 -28.89 -8.19 53.22
CA LYS A 21 -27.58 -7.53 53.43
C LYS A 21 -26.39 -8.22 52.78
N THR A 22 -26.59 -9.35 52.09
CA THR A 22 -25.49 -10.07 51.42
C THR A 22 -25.91 -10.55 50.03
N GLN A 23 -26.12 -9.61 49.11
CA GLN A 23 -25.78 -9.82 47.71
C GLN A 23 -25.64 -8.50 46.93
N TYR A 24 -24.88 -7.53 47.47
CA TYR A 24 -24.12 -6.62 46.59
C TYR A 24 -22.98 -7.45 46.02
N GLY A 25 -23.27 -8.26 45.00
CA GLY A 25 -22.21 -8.86 44.20
C GLY A 25 -21.36 -7.73 43.62
N CYS A 26 -20.03 -7.86 43.71
CA CYS A 26 -19.15 -6.88 43.10
C CYS A 26 -19.51 -6.73 41.61
N SER A 27 -19.33 -5.53 41.06
CA SER A 27 -19.55 -5.26 39.64
C SER A 27 -18.74 -6.24 38.77
N GLN A 28 -19.21 -6.51 37.56
CA GLN A 28 -18.55 -7.44 36.64
C GLN A 28 -17.07 -7.06 36.45
N GLY A 29 -16.18 -8.04 36.55
CA GLY A 29 -14.72 -7.83 36.47
C GLY A 29 -14.07 -7.32 37.76
N CYS A 30 -14.79 -7.27 38.88
CA CYS A 30 -14.26 -6.86 40.18
C CYS A 30 -14.00 -8.06 41.11
N MET A 31 -12.77 -8.19 41.63
CA MET A 31 -12.37 -9.24 42.57
C MET A 31 -12.64 -8.87 44.04
N GLN A 32 -12.57 -7.59 44.38
CA GLN A 32 -12.82 -7.09 45.74
C GLN A 32 -13.58 -5.79 45.66
N CYS A 33 -14.71 -5.68 46.38
CA CYS A 33 -15.50 -4.46 46.47
C CYS A 33 -15.78 -4.08 47.93
N ASN A 34 -16.02 -2.79 48.17
CA ASN A 34 -16.39 -2.29 49.49
C ASN A 34 -17.89 -2.51 49.78
N GLN A 35 -18.33 -2.16 50.99
CA GLN A 35 -19.73 -2.31 51.42
C GLN A 35 -20.71 -1.42 50.63
N SER A 36 -20.19 -0.42 49.92
CA SER A 36 -20.96 0.47 49.02
C SER A 36 -21.04 -0.08 47.58
N GLY A 37 -20.40 -1.22 47.29
CA GLY A 37 -20.36 -1.84 45.97
C GLY A 37 -19.29 -1.28 45.03
N GLU A 38 -18.42 -0.38 45.50
CA GLU A 38 -17.30 0.16 44.71
C GLU A 38 -16.17 -0.86 44.63
N CYS A 39 -15.60 -1.02 43.44
CA CYS A 39 -14.52 -1.97 43.27
C CYS A 39 -13.21 -1.42 43.83
N LEU A 40 -12.52 -2.23 44.62
CA LEU A 40 -11.18 -1.97 45.17
C LEU A 40 -10.09 -2.64 44.34
N GLN A 41 -10.42 -3.76 43.67
CA GLN A 41 -9.46 -4.51 42.87
C GLN A 41 -10.15 -5.20 41.69
N CYS A 42 -9.73 -4.86 40.46
CA CYS A 42 -10.21 -5.50 39.24
C CYS A 42 -9.53 -6.85 38.98
N GLN A 43 -10.24 -7.74 38.29
CA GLN A 43 -9.74 -9.02 37.80
C GLN A 43 -8.76 -8.81 36.64
N ASP A 44 -7.82 -9.73 36.46
CA ASP A 44 -6.96 -9.75 35.27
C ASP A 44 -7.80 -9.69 33.99
N GLY A 45 -7.43 -8.79 33.07
CA GLY A 45 -8.24 -8.47 31.90
C GLY A 45 -9.19 -7.28 32.08
N TYR A 46 -9.24 -6.64 33.25
CA TYR A 46 -10.03 -5.45 33.55
C TYR A 46 -9.16 -4.35 34.20
N TYR A 47 -9.47 -3.07 33.94
CA TYR A 47 -8.84 -1.92 34.59
C TYR A 47 -9.88 -1.05 35.31
N GLN A 48 -9.48 -0.36 36.37
CA GLN A 48 -10.37 0.53 37.10
C GLN A 48 -10.45 1.89 36.40
N ASP A 49 -11.65 2.28 35.98
CA ASP A 49 -11.92 3.60 35.46
C ASP A 49 -11.95 4.63 36.59
N GLN A 50 -11.19 5.71 36.46
CA GLN A 50 -11.00 6.68 37.54
C GLN A 50 -12.23 7.56 37.79
N GLU A 51 -13.07 7.76 36.77
CA GLU A 51 -14.26 8.61 36.83
C GLU A 51 -15.48 7.86 37.37
N SER A 52 -15.68 6.62 36.91
CA SER A 52 -16.81 5.77 37.33
C SER A 52 -16.49 4.82 38.48
N GLN A 53 -15.22 4.62 38.83
CA GLN A 53 -14.73 3.64 39.83
C GLN A 53 -15.16 2.19 39.52
N GLN A 54 -15.47 1.89 38.26
CA GLN A 54 -15.88 0.57 37.78
C GLN A 54 -14.73 -0.14 37.06
N CYS A 55 -14.75 -1.47 37.07
CA CYS A 55 -13.81 -2.28 36.29
C CYS A 55 -14.31 -2.39 34.86
N LEU A 56 -13.54 -1.86 33.91
CA LEU A 56 -13.82 -1.96 32.49
C LEU A 56 -12.89 -3.00 31.86
N GLU A 57 -13.43 -3.84 31.00
CA GLU A 57 -12.66 -4.88 30.30
C GLU A 57 -11.59 -4.22 29.43
N ILE A 58 -10.36 -4.71 29.50
CA ILE A 58 -9.24 -4.18 28.71
C ILE A 58 -9.54 -4.28 27.20
N ALA A 59 -10.36 -5.26 26.78
CA ALA A 59 -10.80 -5.42 25.40
C ALA A 59 -11.58 -4.21 24.84
N THR A 60 -12.32 -3.45 25.67
CA THR A 60 -13.16 -2.35 25.17
C THR A 60 -12.42 -1.04 24.92
N ARG A 61 -11.18 -0.86 25.40
CA ARG A 61 -10.38 0.34 25.08
C ARG A 61 -9.59 0.26 23.78
N VAL A 62 -9.40 -0.92 23.20
CA VAL A 62 -8.48 -1.10 22.06
C VAL A 62 -9.20 -1.39 20.72
N LEU A 63 -10.49 -1.74 20.73
CA LEU A 63 -11.10 -2.34 19.53
C LEU A 63 -11.81 -1.39 18.55
N TYR A 64 -11.99 -0.10 18.85
CA TYR A 64 -12.81 0.75 17.97
C TYR A 64 -12.04 1.56 16.92
N ASN A 65 -10.71 1.69 17.00
CA ASN A 65 -9.93 2.44 16.00
C ASN A 65 -8.59 1.82 15.61
N VAL A 66 -8.22 0.67 16.19
CA VAL A 66 -7.07 -0.08 15.70
C VAL A 66 -7.57 -0.89 14.50
N LYS A 67 -7.37 -0.35 13.30
CA LYS A 67 -7.37 -1.17 12.08
C LYS A 67 -6.29 -2.22 12.36
N SER A 68 -6.70 -3.40 12.80
CA SER A 68 -5.81 -4.50 13.13
C SER A 68 -4.81 -4.62 11.99
N CYS A 69 -3.53 -4.55 12.32
CA CYS A 69 -2.47 -4.95 11.42
C CYS A 69 -2.77 -6.40 11.05
N SER A 70 -3.47 -6.58 9.93
CA SER A 70 -3.84 -7.90 9.45
C SER A 70 -2.64 -8.38 8.67
N GLU A 71 -2.10 -9.53 9.06
CA GLU A 71 -1.02 -10.17 8.32
C GLU A 71 -1.42 -10.45 6.86
N ASP A 72 -2.72 -10.41 6.55
CA ASP A 72 -3.30 -10.57 5.21
C ASP A 72 -3.12 -9.33 4.29
N GLU A 73 -2.78 -8.15 4.82
CA GLU A 73 -2.60 -6.90 4.05
C GLU A 73 -1.12 -6.60 3.69
N GLY A 74 -0.26 -7.62 3.66
CA GLY A 74 1.12 -7.44 3.20
C GLY A 74 2.07 -6.79 4.22
N CYS A 75 1.67 -6.68 5.48
CA CYS A 75 2.52 -6.18 6.57
C CYS A 75 3.31 -7.30 7.26
N ALA A 76 4.63 -7.14 7.40
CA ALA A 76 5.53 -8.09 8.05
C ALA A 76 5.67 -7.84 9.57
N GLN A 77 5.62 -6.57 9.99
CA GLN A 77 5.76 -6.19 11.39
C GLN A 77 4.76 -5.12 11.79
N CYS A 78 4.08 -5.33 12.92
CA CYS A 78 3.09 -4.43 13.48
C CYS A 78 3.61 -3.76 14.75
N SER A 79 3.22 -2.51 15.01
CA SER A 79 3.41 -1.87 16.32
C SER A 79 2.37 -2.33 17.35
N GLU A 80 2.60 -2.01 18.62
CA GLU A 80 1.64 -2.25 19.71
C GLU A 80 0.29 -1.55 19.46
N ASP A 81 0.32 -0.41 18.77
CA ASP A 81 -0.88 0.35 18.35
C ASP A 81 -1.55 -0.22 17.07
N GLY A 82 -1.05 -1.35 16.54
CA GLY A 82 -1.59 -2.01 15.35
C GLY A 82 -1.29 -1.32 14.02
N LEU A 83 -0.25 -0.48 13.96
CA LEU A 83 0.21 0.13 12.71
C LEU A 83 1.28 -0.72 12.04
N CYS A 84 1.26 -0.80 10.71
CA CYS A 84 2.32 -1.48 9.98
C CYS A 84 3.64 -0.71 10.09
N GLN A 85 4.71 -1.41 10.48
CA GLN A 85 6.07 -0.88 10.61
C GLN A 85 6.97 -1.34 9.45
N GLU A 86 6.72 -2.53 8.90
CA GLU A 86 7.50 -3.10 7.80
C GLU A 86 6.57 -3.88 6.87
N CYS A 87 6.73 -3.70 5.56
CA CYS A 87 6.00 -4.47 4.54
C CYS A 87 6.70 -5.79 4.25
N LYS A 88 5.92 -6.83 3.92
CA LYS A 88 6.44 -8.13 3.45
C LYS A 88 7.17 -7.96 2.13
N ASP A 89 8.05 -8.91 1.81
CA ASP A 89 8.55 -9.08 0.45
C ASP A 89 7.37 -9.19 -0.52
N GLY A 90 7.52 -8.57 -1.69
CA GLY A 90 6.44 -8.41 -2.66
C GLY A 90 5.50 -7.23 -2.37
N TYR A 91 5.78 -6.42 -1.35
CA TYR A 91 5.03 -5.20 -1.03
C TYR A 91 5.98 -4.01 -0.83
N TYR A 92 5.48 -2.80 -1.11
CA TYR A 92 6.21 -1.55 -0.86
C TYR A 92 5.36 -0.59 -0.03
N ASP A 93 6.04 0.21 0.78
CA ASP A 93 5.42 1.26 1.58
C ASP A 93 4.99 2.43 0.68
N THR A 94 3.70 2.75 0.71
CA THR A 94 3.22 4.06 0.28
C THR A 94 3.18 4.98 1.48
N GLU A 95 4.13 5.90 1.56
CA GLU A 95 4.16 6.98 2.54
C GLU A 95 3.02 7.98 2.24
N ILE A 96 1.77 7.63 2.57
CA ILE A 96 0.60 8.46 2.27
C ILE A 96 0.57 9.71 3.16
N TYR A 97 1.33 9.73 4.27
CA TYR A 97 1.29 10.83 5.26
C TYR A 97 2.66 11.23 5.79
N LYS A 98 3.59 11.65 4.92
CA LYS A 98 4.94 12.14 5.29
C LYS A 98 5.01 13.21 6.39
N ASN A 99 3.91 13.93 6.61
CA ASN A 99 3.85 15.05 7.55
C ASN A 99 3.13 14.71 8.87
N ASP A 100 2.67 13.46 9.04
CA ASP A 100 2.09 13.00 10.30
C ASP A 100 3.22 12.60 11.26
N PRO A 101 3.19 13.01 12.54
CA PRO A 101 4.13 12.51 13.55
C PRO A 101 4.08 10.98 13.73
N ASN A 102 2.98 10.31 13.35
CA ASN A 102 2.84 8.87 13.28
C ASN A 102 2.39 8.45 11.87
N PRO A 103 3.30 8.43 10.88
CA PRO A 103 2.94 8.09 9.51
C PRO A 103 2.43 6.65 9.45
N LYS A 104 1.18 6.50 8.98
CA LYS A 104 0.62 5.18 8.69
C LYS A 104 1.28 4.65 7.42
N LYS A 105 1.97 3.51 7.53
CA LYS A 105 2.45 2.77 6.38
C LYS A 105 1.32 1.94 5.80
N GLU A 106 1.10 2.09 4.50
CA GLU A 106 0.23 1.22 3.74
C GLU A 106 1.11 0.39 2.79
N CYS A 107 0.97 -0.93 2.86
CA CYS A 107 1.77 -1.85 2.06
C CYS A 107 1.02 -2.20 0.78
N ASN A 108 1.52 -1.74 -0.35
CA ASN A 108 0.95 -2.05 -1.66
C ASN A 108 1.73 -3.18 -2.32
N SER A 109 1.01 -4.16 -2.88
CA SER A 109 1.65 -5.27 -3.58
C SER A 109 2.40 -4.78 -4.81
N CYS A 110 3.64 -5.24 -4.95
CA CYS A 110 4.48 -5.04 -6.13
C CYS A 110 3.81 -5.57 -7.40
N GLN A 111 2.98 -6.61 -7.31
CA GLN A 111 2.33 -7.21 -8.48
C GLN A 111 1.35 -6.26 -9.17
N TYR A 112 0.77 -5.28 -8.46
CA TYR A 112 -0.10 -4.29 -9.10
C TYR A 112 0.66 -3.31 -10.01
N GLY A 113 1.96 -3.11 -9.77
CA GLY A 113 2.79 -2.17 -10.53
C GLY A 113 3.84 -2.84 -11.42
N TYR A 114 4.32 -4.03 -11.04
CA TYR A 114 5.48 -4.70 -11.63
C TYR A 114 5.26 -6.22 -11.60
N ASN A 115 4.83 -6.80 -12.73
CA ASN A 115 4.79 -8.26 -12.88
C ASN A 115 6.19 -8.86 -12.65
N ASP A 116 6.24 -10.09 -12.11
CA ASP A 116 7.48 -10.85 -11.91
C ASP A 116 8.52 -10.16 -11.02
N CYS A 117 8.05 -9.31 -10.10
CA CYS A 117 8.85 -8.56 -9.15
C CYS A 117 8.75 -9.13 -7.73
N ILE A 118 9.90 -9.41 -7.10
CA ILE A 118 10.01 -9.87 -5.70
C ILE A 118 10.05 -8.67 -4.76
N GLN A 119 10.84 -7.64 -5.07
CA GLN A 119 10.94 -6.44 -4.24
C GLN A 119 10.82 -5.20 -5.11
N CYS A 120 10.02 -4.24 -4.69
CA CYS A 120 9.81 -2.99 -5.39
C CYS A 120 9.80 -1.81 -4.41
N ASN A 121 9.87 -0.61 -4.96
CA ASN A 121 9.50 0.61 -4.27
C ASN A 121 8.38 1.31 -5.06
N SER A 122 8.00 2.49 -4.61
CA SER A 122 6.92 3.27 -5.24
C SER A 122 7.18 3.72 -6.67
N ARG A 123 8.36 3.48 -7.24
CA ARG A 123 8.77 3.93 -8.59
C ARG A 123 9.28 2.83 -9.51
N LYS A 124 9.79 1.72 -8.96
CA LYS A 124 10.36 0.63 -9.75
C LYS A 124 10.40 -0.69 -9.00
N CYS A 125 10.52 -1.77 -9.78
CA CYS A 125 11.02 -3.02 -9.23
C CYS A 125 12.52 -2.88 -8.89
N VAL A 126 12.90 -3.36 -7.71
CA VAL A 126 14.27 -3.42 -7.22
C VAL A 126 14.86 -4.80 -7.48
N GLN A 127 14.05 -5.85 -7.35
CA GLN A 127 14.47 -7.23 -7.54
C GLN A 127 13.39 -8.03 -8.28
N CYS A 128 13.74 -8.58 -9.44
CA CYS A 128 12.89 -9.49 -10.19
C CYS A 128 13.04 -10.95 -9.73
N ILE A 129 12.11 -11.81 -10.14
CA ILE A 129 12.25 -13.27 -9.99
C ILE A 129 13.46 -13.80 -10.77
N GLU A 130 13.91 -15.01 -10.44
CA GLU A 130 15.07 -15.63 -11.07
C GLU A 130 14.91 -15.72 -12.61
N ASN A 131 15.98 -15.41 -13.34
CA ASN A 131 16.00 -15.28 -14.82
C ASN A 131 15.22 -14.10 -15.40
N TYR A 132 14.83 -13.13 -14.58
CA TYR A 132 14.23 -11.88 -15.04
C TYR A 132 15.11 -10.69 -14.65
N GLU A 133 15.09 -9.65 -15.48
CA GLU A 133 15.79 -8.38 -15.25
C GLU A 133 14.81 -7.21 -15.38
N TYR A 134 14.95 -6.22 -14.50
CA TYR A 134 14.08 -5.05 -14.52
C TYR A 134 14.43 -4.13 -15.69
N ILE A 135 13.46 -3.93 -16.58
CA ILE A 135 13.59 -3.07 -17.75
C ILE A 135 12.96 -1.72 -17.44
N GLY A 136 13.79 -0.74 -17.10
CA GLY A 136 13.36 0.59 -16.66
C GLY A 136 12.42 1.31 -17.63
N TYR A 137 12.69 1.28 -18.93
CA TYR A 137 11.85 1.99 -19.91
C TYR A 137 10.49 1.30 -20.15
N LYS A 138 10.37 0.00 -19.90
CA LYS A 138 9.10 -0.75 -19.93
C LYS A 138 8.43 -0.83 -18.56
N GLN A 139 9.13 -0.39 -17.51
CA GLN A 139 8.71 -0.45 -16.11
C GLN A 139 8.25 -1.85 -15.70
N GLN A 140 8.95 -2.90 -16.12
CA GLN A 140 8.57 -4.29 -15.82
C GLN A 140 9.80 -5.20 -15.78
N CYS A 141 9.68 -6.30 -15.05
CA CYS A 141 10.65 -7.39 -15.14
C CYS A 141 10.44 -8.16 -16.46
N MET A 142 11.52 -8.46 -17.17
CA MET A 142 11.48 -9.25 -18.40
C MET A 142 12.46 -10.40 -18.31
N GLN A 143 12.08 -11.55 -18.86
CA GLN A 143 12.93 -12.73 -18.91
C GLN A 143 14.21 -12.43 -19.70
N THR A 144 15.37 -12.87 -19.18
CA THR A 144 16.68 -12.61 -19.81
C THR A 144 17.10 -13.71 -20.79
N ASN A 145 16.58 -14.93 -20.63
CA ASN A 145 16.83 -16.07 -21.52
C ASN A 145 15.80 -16.15 -22.66
N ILE A 146 15.58 -15.03 -23.35
CA ILE A 146 14.70 -14.99 -24.52
C ILE A 146 15.51 -15.38 -25.76
N ASP A 147 14.95 -16.27 -26.58
CA ASP A 147 15.51 -16.61 -27.89
C ASP A 147 15.65 -15.32 -28.73
N PRO A 148 16.83 -15.02 -29.29
CA PRO A 148 17.04 -13.82 -30.07
C PRO A 148 16.09 -13.63 -31.26
N SER A 149 15.52 -14.70 -31.77
CA SER A 149 14.50 -14.67 -32.83
C SER A 149 13.14 -14.13 -32.37
N GLN A 150 12.90 -14.04 -31.06
CA GLN A 150 11.63 -13.64 -30.48
C GLN A 150 11.54 -12.15 -30.11
N TYR A 151 12.68 -11.47 -29.91
CA TYR A 151 12.63 -10.03 -29.67
C TYR A 151 12.46 -9.27 -30.99
N LYS A 152 11.56 -8.28 -30.98
CA LYS A 152 11.34 -7.37 -32.10
C LYS A 152 11.81 -5.99 -31.69
N CYS A 153 12.67 -5.39 -32.52
CA CYS A 153 13.05 -4.00 -32.35
C CYS A 153 11.88 -3.09 -32.73
N ASP A 154 11.79 -1.94 -32.06
CA ASP A 154 10.83 -0.90 -32.41
C ASP A 154 11.07 -0.38 -33.84
N GLU A 155 10.06 0.22 -34.45
CA GLU A 155 10.16 0.77 -35.81
C GLU A 155 11.36 1.72 -35.94
N GLY A 156 12.19 1.50 -36.97
CA GLY A 156 13.37 2.32 -37.23
C GLY A 156 14.61 1.97 -36.42
N CYS A 157 14.58 0.86 -35.69
CA CYS A 157 15.73 0.33 -34.98
C CYS A 157 16.30 -0.91 -35.70
N GLU A 158 17.58 -0.87 -36.09
CA GLU A 158 18.27 -2.03 -36.71
C GLU A 158 18.76 -3.03 -35.68
N LYS A 159 19.30 -2.51 -34.56
CA LYS A 159 19.83 -3.33 -33.48
C LYS A 159 19.21 -2.89 -32.18
N CYS A 160 18.58 -3.83 -31.49
CA CYS A 160 18.08 -3.65 -30.15
C CYS A 160 18.53 -4.79 -29.24
N ASN A 161 18.52 -4.56 -27.93
CA ASN A 161 18.70 -5.62 -26.95
C ASN A 161 17.42 -6.44 -26.76
N PHE A 162 17.47 -7.50 -25.94
CA PHE A 162 16.32 -8.37 -25.64
C PHE A 162 15.12 -7.61 -25.05
N ALA A 163 15.37 -6.49 -24.37
CA ALA A 163 14.31 -5.66 -23.86
C ALA A 163 13.56 -4.94 -24.98
N GLY A 164 14.21 -4.69 -26.13
CA GLY A 164 13.74 -3.90 -27.27
C GLY A 164 14.36 -2.50 -27.32
N MET A 165 15.32 -2.19 -26.45
CA MET A 165 15.99 -0.89 -26.41
C MET A 165 16.93 -0.77 -27.60
N CYS A 166 16.80 0.33 -28.34
CA CYS A 166 17.57 0.51 -29.55
C CYS A 166 19.02 0.92 -29.28
N SER A 167 19.97 0.25 -29.92
CA SER A 167 21.38 0.64 -29.96
C SER A 167 21.78 1.31 -31.27
N GLU A 168 21.06 1.02 -32.36
CA GLU A 168 21.38 1.53 -33.71
C GLU A 168 20.10 1.78 -34.51
N CYS A 169 19.94 3.02 -35.00
CA CYS A 169 18.79 3.41 -35.82
C CYS A 169 19.03 3.06 -37.28
N SER A 170 17.95 2.66 -37.96
CA SER A 170 17.97 2.42 -39.40
C SER A 170 18.21 3.69 -40.19
N ASP A 171 18.70 3.53 -41.41
CA ASP A 171 18.79 4.63 -42.38
C ASP A 171 17.47 5.39 -42.47
N GLY A 172 17.56 6.71 -42.29
CA GLY A 172 16.40 7.60 -42.27
C GLY A 172 15.71 7.78 -40.92
N TYR A 173 16.30 7.27 -39.85
CA TYR A 173 15.89 7.56 -38.48
C TYR A 173 17.03 8.25 -37.74
N HIS A 174 16.69 9.17 -36.83
CA HIS A 174 17.66 9.79 -35.92
C HIS A 174 17.50 9.23 -34.52
N LYS A 175 18.62 9.29 -33.80
CA LYS A 175 18.72 8.89 -32.40
C LYS A 175 18.17 10.01 -31.51
N GLU A 176 17.22 9.68 -30.64
CA GLU A 176 16.74 10.53 -29.54
C GLU A 176 16.99 9.80 -28.23
N ASP A 177 17.67 10.45 -27.28
CA ASP A 177 17.83 9.90 -25.92
C ASP A 177 16.69 10.43 -25.04
N VAL A 178 15.82 9.51 -24.61
CA VAL A 178 14.66 9.79 -23.78
C VAL A 178 15.02 9.57 -22.31
N VAL A 179 14.83 10.60 -21.51
CA VAL A 179 15.02 10.54 -20.05
C VAL A 179 13.68 10.33 -19.38
N ASN A 180 13.49 9.16 -18.76
CA ASN A 180 12.38 8.91 -17.87
C ASN A 180 12.76 9.34 -16.45
N THR A 181 12.28 10.51 -16.04
CA THR A 181 12.54 11.10 -14.72
C THR A 181 11.80 10.40 -13.58
N TYR A 182 10.80 9.57 -13.88
CA TYR A 182 10.06 8.83 -12.86
C TYR A 182 10.86 7.62 -12.35
N CYS A 183 11.58 6.94 -13.25
CA CYS A 183 12.38 5.74 -12.93
C CYS A 183 13.91 5.97 -12.95
N ASP A 184 14.35 7.21 -13.16
CA ASP A 184 15.77 7.59 -13.34
C ASP A 184 16.49 6.74 -14.40
N TYR A 185 15.86 6.60 -15.57
CA TYR A 185 16.37 5.78 -16.67
C TYR A 185 16.47 6.56 -17.97
N THR A 186 17.54 6.33 -18.73
CA THR A 186 17.71 6.91 -20.08
C THR A 186 17.74 5.79 -21.10
N TYR A 187 16.99 5.96 -22.18
CA TYR A 187 16.98 4.99 -23.28
C TYR A 187 16.96 5.69 -24.63
N THR A 188 17.48 5.00 -25.63
CA THR A 188 17.50 5.50 -26.98
C THR A 188 16.23 5.07 -27.72
N ARG A 189 15.61 6.04 -28.39
CA ARG A 189 14.52 5.84 -29.34
C ARG A 189 14.97 6.27 -30.74
N CYS A 190 14.53 5.54 -31.75
CA CYS A 190 14.70 5.94 -33.15
C CYS A 190 13.42 6.61 -33.65
N ASN A 191 13.55 7.83 -34.14
CA ASN A 191 12.44 8.57 -34.73
C ASN A 191 12.74 8.86 -36.19
N LYS A 192 11.70 8.85 -37.04
CA LYS A 192 11.85 9.27 -38.43
C LYS A 192 12.39 10.69 -38.48
N THR A 193 13.48 10.89 -39.20
CA THR A 193 13.92 12.23 -39.56
C THR A 193 12.90 12.84 -40.51
N CYS A 194 12.65 14.13 -40.38
CA CYS A 194 11.88 14.89 -41.36
C CYS A 194 12.40 14.76 -42.79
N THR A 195 13.70 14.51 -43.00
CA THR A 195 14.29 14.28 -44.34
C THR A 195 13.83 12.98 -45.00
N THR A 196 13.26 12.04 -44.23
CA THR A 196 12.74 10.75 -44.71
C THR A 196 11.23 10.65 -44.59
N LEU A 197 10.57 11.64 -43.98
CA LEU A 197 9.13 11.78 -44.05
C LEU A 197 8.72 12.02 -45.51
N LYS A 198 7.87 11.13 -46.03
CA LYS A 198 7.31 11.25 -47.38
C LYS A 198 6.69 12.64 -47.51
N ASN A 199 7.02 13.34 -48.59
CA ASN A 199 6.52 14.68 -48.89
C ASN A 199 7.00 15.79 -47.95
N CYS A 200 8.06 15.60 -47.17
CA CYS A 200 8.72 16.72 -46.49
C CYS A 200 9.74 17.41 -47.41
N LEU A 201 9.78 18.74 -47.39
CA LEU A 201 10.73 19.59 -48.11
C LEU A 201 11.78 20.18 -47.18
N GLU A 202 11.37 20.68 -46.01
CA GLU A 202 12.27 21.35 -45.08
C GLU A 202 12.06 20.80 -43.67
N CYS A 203 13.18 20.72 -42.95
CA CYS A 203 13.27 20.24 -41.59
C CYS A 203 13.44 21.38 -40.62
N ASP A 204 12.77 21.30 -39.48
CA ASP A 204 13.14 22.11 -38.35
C ASP A 204 14.47 21.58 -37.79
N GLY A 205 15.51 22.41 -37.82
CA GLY A 205 16.88 21.99 -37.50
C GLY A 205 17.07 21.55 -36.04
N TYR A 206 16.17 21.96 -35.14
CA TYR A 206 16.26 21.63 -33.72
C TYR A 206 15.48 20.36 -33.37
N THR A 207 14.27 20.23 -33.91
CA THR A 207 13.34 19.14 -33.55
C THR A 207 13.37 17.98 -34.53
N GLN A 208 14.02 18.13 -35.69
CA GLN A 208 14.04 17.14 -36.77
C GLN A 208 12.63 16.73 -37.24
N ILE A 209 11.63 17.60 -37.01
CA ILE A 209 10.26 17.50 -37.49
C ILE A 209 10.13 18.22 -38.84
N CYS A 210 9.18 17.79 -39.68
CA CYS A 210 8.95 18.46 -40.94
C CYS A 210 8.44 19.89 -40.71
N ALA A 211 9.23 20.88 -41.10
CA ALA A 211 8.86 22.30 -41.08
C ALA A 211 8.00 22.67 -42.30
N LYS A 212 8.19 21.99 -43.43
CA LYS A 212 7.50 22.29 -44.68
C LYS A 212 7.25 21.06 -45.52
N CYS A 213 6.01 20.85 -45.94
CA CYS A 213 5.63 19.77 -46.85
C CYS A 213 5.78 20.19 -48.32
N LYS A 214 5.90 19.23 -49.23
CA LYS A 214 5.77 19.42 -50.68
C LYS A 214 4.42 20.03 -50.99
N ASP A 215 4.36 20.81 -52.07
CA ASP A 215 3.12 21.37 -52.57
C ASP A 215 2.06 20.27 -52.70
N GLN A 216 0.83 20.57 -52.29
CA GLN A 216 -0.34 19.68 -52.23
C GLN A 216 -0.46 18.76 -51.00
N TYR A 217 0.52 18.73 -50.09
CA TYR A 217 0.46 17.95 -48.85
C TYR A 217 0.38 18.87 -47.63
N ASN A 218 -0.33 18.43 -46.59
CA ASN A 218 -0.44 19.13 -45.32
C ASN A 218 0.22 18.34 -44.20
N TYR A 219 0.86 19.04 -43.26
CA TYR A 219 1.46 18.38 -42.10
C TYR A 219 0.37 17.95 -41.11
N ASP A 220 0.21 16.64 -40.92
CA ASP A 220 -0.63 16.08 -39.88
C ASP A 220 0.15 16.02 -38.56
N LYS A 221 -0.27 16.84 -37.60
CA LYS A 221 0.37 16.93 -36.27
C LYS A 221 0.24 15.65 -35.45
N LYS A 222 -0.82 14.87 -35.64
CA LYS A 222 -1.09 13.63 -34.89
C LYS A 222 -0.23 12.49 -35.43
N LEU A 223 -0.11 12.40 -36.75
CA LEU A 223 0.69 11.38 -37.43
C LEU A 223 2.17 11.78 -37.55
N LYS A 224 2.49 13.05 -37.30
CA LYS A 224 3.82 13.67 -37.45
C LYS A 224 4.41 13.49 -38.86
N LEU A 225 3.59 13.65 -39.90
CA LEU A 225 3.98 13.43 -41.30
C LEU A 225 3.14 14.26 -42.28
N CYS A 226 3.64 14.44 -43.51
CA CYS A 226 2.94 15.18 -44.57
C CYS A 226 2.02 14.23 -45.36
N VAL A 227 0.70 14.52 -45.34
CA VAL A 227 -0.38 13.74 -45.98
C VAL A 227 -1.20 14.55 -46.96
#